data_AF-A0A1Z5LGV9-F1
#
_entry.id   AF-A0A1Z5LGV9-F1
#
_cell.length_a   1.000
_cell.length_b   1.000
_cell.length_c   1.000
_cell.angle_alpha   90.00
_cell.angle_beta   90.00
_cell.angle_gamma   90.00
#
_symmetry.space_group_name_H-M   'P 1'
#
loop_
_entity.id
_entity.type
_entity.pdbx_description
1 polymer ?
#
loop_
_entity_poly.entity_id
_entity_poly.type
_entity_poly.pdbx_seq_one_letter_code
_entity_poly.pdbx_strand_id
1 'polypeptide(L)'
;MSSTPHADILERLEEIVLDDNEIVTYRFVCKQWELHTNVAKQLLRDFCAIQKRNQRPVFAWYALSQSSSVMLVPETKLDRYQRHATSCHVYAVLQSRNEDPFVIYAADMINSLRGFYNLSSIEPLQ
;
A
#
# COMPACT_ATOMS: atom_id res chain seq x y z
N MET A 1 27.41 -8.93 -1.44
CA MET A 1 26.83 -7.93 -0.53
C MET A 1 25.41 -8.38 -0.30
N SER A 2 25.06 -8.84 0.91
CA SER A 2 23.68 -9.23 1.22
C SER A 2 22.86 -7.95 1.37
N SER A 3 21.95 -7.69 0.45
CA SER A 3 20.91 -6.68 0.65
C SER A 3 20.12 -7.03 1.90
N THR A 4 19.70 -6.01 2.65
CA THR A 4 18.83 -6.24 3.81
C THR A 4 17.44 -6.57 3.29
N PRO A 5 16.66 -7.43 3.97
CA PRO A 5 15.32 -7.83 3.53
C PRO A 5 14.40 -6.62 3.24
N HIS A 6 14.63 -5.51 3.94
CA HIS A 6 13.92 -4.24 3.72
C HIS A 6 14.20 -3.62 2.35
N ALA A 7 15.46 -3.63 1.89
CA ALA A 7 15.85 -3.09 0.60
C ALA A 7 15.27 -3.92 -0.55
N ASP A 8 15.31 -5.25 -0.42
CA ASP A 8 14.74 -6.16 -1.43
C ASP A 8 13.22 -5.94 -1.59
N ILE A 9 12.50 -5.73 -0.48
CA ILE A 9 11.05 -5.46 -0.53
C ILE A 9 10.77 -4.11 -1.21
N LEU A 10 11.60 -3.09 -0.96
CA LEU A 10 11.44 -1.78 -1.61
C LEU A 10 11.67 -1.85 -3.12
N GLU A 11 12.63 -2.64 -3.58
CA GLU A 11 12.87 -2.90 -5.00
C GLU A 11 11.67 -3.63 -5.63
N ARG A 12 11.12 -4.65 -4.96
CA ARG A 12 9.91 -5.34 -5.44
C ARG A 12 8.68 -4.45 -5.46
N LEU A 13 8.52 -3.55 -4.48
CA LEU A 13 7.46 -2.54 -4.51
C LEU A 13 7.60 -1.59 -5.70
N GLU A 14 8.84 -1.30 -6.11
CA GLU A 14 9.12 -0.49 -7.28
C GLU A 14 8.61 -1.14 -8.56
N GLU A 15 8.97 -2.40 -8.78
CA GLU A 15 8.50 -3.20 -9.93
C GLU A 15 6.97 -3.21 -9.98
N ILE A 16 6.31 -3.56 -8.87
CA ILE A 16 4.84 -3.68 -8.81
C ILE A 16 4.13 -2.33 -9.05
N VAL A 17 4.60 -1.26 -8.41
CA VAL A 17 3.88 0.03 -8.45
C VAL A 17 4.19 0.80 -9.72
N LEU A 18 5.43 0.74 -10.23
CA LEU A 18 5.90 1.63 -11.29
C LEU A 18 6.01 0.93 -12.65
N ASP A 19 6.35 -0.36 -12.66
CA ASP A 19 6.50 -1.11 -13.91
C ASP A 19 5.18 -1.83 -14.25
N ASP A 20 4.55 -2.49 -13.27
CA ASP A 20 3.24 -3.15 -13.44
C ASP A 20 2.04 -2.19 -13.29
N ASN A 21 2.29 -0.96 -12.80
CA ASN A 21 1.26 0.06 -12.54
C ASN A 21 0.12 -0.44 -11.64
N GLU A 22 0.44 -1.28 -10.67
CA GLU A 22 -0.51 -1.83 -9.70
C GLU A 22 -0.70 -0.90 -8.50
N ILE A 23 -1.90 -0.93 -7.91
CA ILE A 23 -2.21 -0.20 -6.69
C ILE A 23 -1.87 -1.07 -5.49
N VAL A 24 -0.90 -0.63 -4.69
CA VAL A 24 -0.43 -1.39 -3.54
C VAL A 24 -0.95 -0.81 -2.24
N THR A 25 -1.75 -1.59 -1.50
CA THR A 25 -2.25 -1.24 -0.17
C THR A 25 -1.35 -1.83 0.92
N TYR A 26 -1.36 -1.27 2.14
CA TYR A 26 -0.59 -1.87 3.24
C TYR A 26 -1.04 -3.32 3.53
N ARG A 27 -2.31 -3.64 3.26
CA ARG A 27 -2.85 -5.00 3.42
C ARG A 27 -2.24 -5.97 2.41
N PHE A 28 -2.04 -5.53 1.18
CA PHE A 28 -1.29 -6.30 0.19
C PHE A 28 0.12 -6.60 0.69
N VAL A 29 0.84 -5.57 1.17
CA VAL A 29 2.21 -5.72 1.69
C VAL A 29 2.26 -6.70 2.86
N CYS A 30 1.31 -6.62 3.80
CA CYS A 30 1.23 -7.58 4.91
C CYS A 30 1.10 -9.03 4.40
N LYS A 31 0.26 -9.26 3.40
CA LYS A 31 0.00 -10.61 2.87
C LYS A 31 1.15 -11.14 2.03
N GLN A 32 1.70 -10.30 1.16
CA GLN A 32 2.72 -10.70 0.20
C GLN A 32 4.05 -11.08 0.87
N TRP A 33 4.39 -10.44 2.00
CA TRP A 33 5.66 -10.65 2.70
C TRP A 33 5.48 -11.08 4.17
N GLU A 34 4.27 -11.49 4.57
CA GLU A 34 3.94 -11.96 5.93
C GLU A 34 4.38 -10.98 7.04
N LEU A 35 4.18 -9.68 6.80
CA LEU A 35 4.65 -8.61 7.69
C LEU A 35 3.58 -8.13 8.65
N HIS A 36 4.02 -7.69 9.83
CA HIS A 36 3.16 -6.95 10.75
C HIS A 36 2.69 -5.63 10.11
N THR A 37 1.43 -5.26 10.37
CA THR A 37 0.76 -4.07 9.81
C THR A 37 1.57 -2.78 9.93
N ASN A 38 2.23 -2.54 11.05
CA ASN A 38 3.03 -1.32 11.23
C ASN A 38 4.31 -1.32 10.38
N VAL A 39 4.90 -2.49 10.13
CA VAL A 39 6.08 -2.63 9.25
C VAL A 39 5.68 -2.37 7.81
N ALA A 40 4.55 -2.92 7.35
CA ALA A 40 4.00 -2.64 6.03
C ALA A 40 3.71 -1.15 5.79
N LYS A 41 3.11 -0.46 6.77
CA LYS A 41 2.87 0.99 6.71
C LYS A 41 4.18 1.79 6.61
N GLN A 42 5.20 1.38 7.37
CA GLN A 42 6.51 2.01 7.35
C GLN A 42 7.22 1.80 6.00
N LEU A 43 7.15 0.59 5.43
CA LEU A 43 7.65 0.29 4.10
C LEU A 43 7.02 1.18 3.03
N LEU A 44 5.69 1.34 3.02
CA LEU A 44 5.02 2.22 2.06
C LEU A 44 5.43 3.70 2.22
N ARG A 45 5.64 4.14 3.47
CA ARG A 45 6.16 5.49 3.75
C ARG A 45 7.57 5.66 3.19
N ASP A 46 8.45 4.71 3.43
CA ASP A 46 9.84 4.76 2.99
C ASP A 46 9.94 4.67 1.46
N PHE A 47 9.15 3.81 0.84
CA PHE A 47 8.97 3.74 -0.61
C PHE A 47 8.60 5.11 -1.19
N CYS A 48 7.52 5.73 -0.69
CA CYS A 48 7.12 7.06 -1.13
C CYS A 48 8.23 8.10 -0.99
N ALA A 49 8.96 8.09 0.13
CA ALA A 49 10.05 9.03 0.37
C ALA A 49 11.22 8.85 -0.62
N ILE A 50 11.58 7.60 -0.91
CA ILE A 50 12.64 7.25 -1.87
C ILE A 50 12.23 7.67 -3.29
N GLN A 51 11.03 7.31 -3.74
CA GLN A 51 10.59 7.63 -5.10
C GLN A 51 10.42 9.13 -5.32
N LYS A 52 9.91 9.88 -4.33
CA LYS A 52 9.84 11.35 -4.38
C LYS A 52 11.23 11.98 -4.44
N ARG A 53 12.21 11.47 -3.68
CA ARG A 53 13.60 11.91 -3.77
C ARG A 53 14.19 11.66 -5.15
N ASN A 54 13.84 10.53 -5.76
CA ASN A 54 14.25 10.15 -7.11
C ASN A 54 13.41 10.82 -8.23
N GLN A 55 12.51 11.74 -7.88
CA GLN A 55 11.61 12.45 -8.80
C GLN A 55 10.74 11.51 -9.65
N ARG A 56 10.46 10.30 -9.17
CA ARG A 56 9.56 9.34 -9.84
C ARG A 56 8.11 9.62 -9.46
N PRO A 57 7.16 9.45 -10.39
CA PRO A 57 5.75 9.68 -10.12
C PRO A 57 5.21 8.61 -9.18
N VAL A 58 4.99 8.99 -7.93
CA VAL A 58 4.27 8.17 -6.94
C VAL A 58 3.31 9.07 -6.18
N PHE A 59 2.09 8.57 -5.99
CA PHE A 59 1.05 9.22 -5.21
C PHE A 59 0.65 8.30 -4.07
N ALA A 60 0.26 8.89 -2.94
CA ALA A 60 -0.19 8.15 -1.78
C ALA A 60 -1.66 8.44 -1.46
N TRP A 61 -2.34 7.42 -0.96
CA TRP A 61 -3.57 7.58 -0.20
C TRP A 61 -3.29 7.37 1.28
N TYR A 62 -3.95 8.15 2.11
CA TYR A 62 -3.75 8.16 3.56
C TYR A 62 -5.02 7.73 4.28
N ALA A 63 -4.84 6.90 5.31
CA ALA A 63 -5.88 6.62 6.28
C ALA A 63 -5.69 7.55 7.49
N LEU A 64 -6.73 8.32 7.78
CA LEU A 64 -6.82 9.23 8.91
C LEU A 64 -7.81 8.67 9.92
N SER A 65 -7.35 8.43 11.15
CA SER A 65 -8.24 8.11 12.27
C SER A 65 -8.67 9.40 12.94
N GLN A 66 -9.96 9.53 13.19
CA GLN A 66 -10.57 10.59 14.01
C GLN A 66 -11.31 9.93 15.18
N SER A 67 -11.82 10.73 16.13
CA SER A 67 -12.39 10.22 17.39
C SER A 67 -13.45 9.12 17.24
N SER A 68 -14.18 9.08 16.11
CA SER A 68 -15.24 8.09 15.87
C SER A 68 -15.25 7.51 14.45
N SER A 69 -14.25 7.83 13.61
CA SER A 69 -14.26 7.44 12.20
C SER A 69 -12.85 7.23 11.64
N VAL A 70 -12.78 6.53 10.52
CA VAL A 70 -11.58 6.43 9.69
C VAL A 70 -11.94 6.93 8.30
N MET A 71 -11.10 7.81 7.76
CA MET A 71 -11.27 8.40 6.44
C MET A 71 -10.08 8.05 5.55
N LEU A 72 -10.35 7.65 4.32
CA LEU A 72 -9.34 7.54 3.26
C LEU A 72 -9.33 8.83 2.45
N VAL A 73 -8.15 9.42 2.30
CA VAL A 73 -7.97 10.65 1.53
C VAL A 73 -6.79 10.54 0.58
N PRO A 74 -6.87 11.10 -0.65
CA PRO A 74 -5.71 11.24 -1.51
C PRO A 74 -4.73 12.26 -0.90
N GLU A 75 -3.44 12.13 -1.23
CA GLU A 75 -2.37 13.03 -0.77
C GLU A 75 -2.71 14.51 -0.94
N THR A 76 -3.38 14.86 -2.04
CA THR A 76 -3.78 16.23 -2.40
C THR A 76 -4.73 16.88 -1.40
N LYS A 77 -5.44 16.07 -0.60
CA LYS A 77 -6.42 16.50 0.39
C LYS A 77 -5.89 16.31 1.81
N LEU A 78 -4.70 15.75 2.00
CA LEU A 78 -4.17 15.36 3.31
C LEU A 78 -4.15 16.54 4.30
N ASP A 79 -3.54 17.66 3.90
CA ASP A 79 -3.37 18.84 4.78
C ASP A 79 -4.69 19.40 5.33
N ARG A 80 -5.78 19.26 4.56
CA ARG A 80 -7.12 19.70 4.96
C ARG A 80 -7.68 18.86 6.11
N TYR A 81 -7.42 17.56 6.12
CA TYR A 81 -8.05 16.61 7.05
C TYR A 81 -7.13 16.16 8.18
N GLN A 82 -5.81 16.26 8.01
CA GLN A 82 -4.83 15.76 8.98
C GLN A 82 -4.88 16.49 10.34
N ARG A 83 -5.25 17.78 10.36
CA ARG A 83 -5.30 18.58 11.60
C ARG A 83 -6.25 18.03 12.66
N HIS A 84 -7.25 17.26 12.24
CA HIS A 84 -8.27 16.67 13.11
C HIS A 84 -8.03 15.18 13.38
N ALA A 85 -6.95 14.62 12.84
CA ALA A 85 -6.66 13.20 12.93
C ALA A 85 -5.85 12.86 14.18
N THR A 86 -6.25 11.80 14.88
CA THR A 86 -5.49 11.19 15.99
C THR A 86 -4.40 10.26 15.48
N SER A 87 -4.56 9.72 14.26
CA SER A 87 -3.53 8.93 13.58
C SER A 87 -3.57 9.16 12.07
N CYS A 88 -2.42 9.06 11.42
CA CYS A 88 -2.27 9.21 9.97
C CYS A 88 -1.21 8.22 9.49
N HIS A 89 -1.51 7.46 8.44
CA HIS A 89 -0.54 6.58 7.79
C HIS A 89 -0.85 6.41 6.30
N VAL A 90 0.17 6.03 5.54
CA VAL A 90 0.00 5.64 4.13
C VAL A 90 -0.85 4.36 4.08
N TYR A 91 -1.99 4.45 3.41
CA TYR A 91 -2.89 3.32 3.18
C TYR A 91 -2.52 2.58 1.89
N ALA A 92 -2.27 3.33 0.82
CA ALA A 92 -1.93 2.79 -0.48
C ALA A 92 -1.00 3.72 -1.26
N VAL A 93 -0.30 3.15 -2.23
CA VAL A 93 0.57 3.83 -3.19
C VAL A 93 0.21 3.42 -4.62
N LEU A 94 0.38 4.37 -5.55
CA LEU A 94 0.01 4.20 -6.95
C LEU A 94 0.79 5.19 -7.83
N GLN A 95 0.99 4.85 -9.10
CA GLN A 95 1.71 5.70 -10.05
C GLN A 95 0.89 6.89 -10.56
N SER A 96 -0.44 6.76 -10.62
CA SER A 96 -1.34 7.80 -11.13
C SER A 96 -1.98 8.63 -10.00
N ARG A 97 -2.30 9.90 -10.28
CA ARG A 97 -2.98 10.80 -9.33
C ARG A 97 -4.49 10.55 -9.28
N ASN A 98 -4.90 9.30 -9.08
CA ASN A 98 -6.32 8.94 -9.02
C ASN A 98 -6.91 9.32 -7.66
N GLU A 99 -7.99 10.11 -7.69
CA GLU A 99 -8.71 10.58 -6.49
C GLU A 99 -10.06 9.87 -6.27
N ASP A 100 -10.43 8.91 -7.13
CA ASP A 100 -11.62 8.07 -6.95
C ASP A 100 -11.32 6.97 -5.91
N PRO A 101 -11.99 6.96 -4.74
CA PRO A 101 -11.73 5.95 -3.72
C PRO A 101 -12.07 4.52 -4.19
N PHE A 102 -12.91 4.36 -5.23
CA PHE A 102 -13.24 3.06 -5.81
C PHE A 102 -11.99 2.25 -6.19
N VAL A 103 -10.93 2.90 -6.68
CA VAL A 103 -9.71 2.19 -7.09
C VAL A 103 -8.99 1.53 -5.91
N ILE A 104 -9.07 2.13 -4.72
CA ILE A 104 -8.50 1.58 -3.49
C ILE A 104 -9.33 0.38 -3.02
N TYR A 105 -10.66 0.50 -3.07
CA TYR A 105 -11.57 -0.61 -2.74
C TYR A 105 -11.37 -1.80 -3.69
N ALA A 106 -11.27 -1.54 -5.00
CA ALA A 106 -11.03 -2.55 -6.01
C ALA A 106 -9.70 -3.28 -5.77
N ALA A 107 -8.62 -2.54 -5.48
CA ALA A 107 -7.32 -3.11 -5.16
C ALA A 107 -7.39 -4.03 -3.93
N ASP A 108 -8.02 -3.60 -2.83
CA ASP A 108 -8.17 -4.44 -1.63
C ASP A 108 -9.03 -5.70 -1.88
N MET A 109 -10.06 -5.61 -2.71
CA MET A 109 -10.86 -6.76 -3.10
C MET A 109 -10.05 -7.77 -3.91
N ILE A 110 -9.33 -7.33 -4.94
CA ILE A 110 -8.47 -8.18 -5.77
C ILE A 110 -7.39 -8.86 -4.92
N ASN A 111 -6.74 -8.09 -4.04
CA ASN A 111 -5.71 -8.60 -3.13
C ASN A 111 -6.26 -9.57 -2.08
N SER A 112 -7.56 -9.47 -1.76
CA SER A 112 -8.22 -10.44 -0.90
C SER A 112 -8.53 -11.73 -1.65
N LEU A 113 -9.01 -11.64 -2.89
CA LEU A 113 -9.32 -12.78 -3.74
C LEU A 113 -8.08 -13.59 -4.13
N ARG A 114 -6.94 -12.96 -4.44
CA ARG A 114 -5.68 -13.68 -4.74
C ARG A 114 -5.26 -14.63 -3.61
N GLY A 115 -5.52 -14.25 -2.35
CA GLY A 115 -5.29 -15.13 -1.20
C GLY A 115 -6.22 -16.35 -1.17
N PHE A 116 -7.49 -16.20 -1.58
CA PHE A 116 -8.45 -17.30 -1.62
C PHE A 116 -8.15 -18.31 -2.73
N TYR A 117 -7.74 -17.86 -3.92
CA TYR A 117 -7.45 -18.77 -5.03
C TYR A 117 -6.16 -19.57 -4.83
N ASN A 118 -5.18 -19.05 -4.08
CA ASN A 118 -4.00 -19.83 -3.70
C ASN A 118 -4.32 -20.94 -2.67
N LEU A 119 -5.43 -20.82 -1.93
CA LEU A 119 -5.91 -21.85 -0.98
C LEU A 119 -6.76 -22.94 -1.67
N SER A 120 -7.38 -22.65 -2.81
CA SER A 120 -8.20 -23.63 -3.56
C SER A 120 -7.38 -24.57 -4.45
N SER A 121 -6.07 -24.37 -4.58
CA SER A 121 -5.18 -25.21 -5.39
C SER A 121 -4.52 -26.36 -4.62
N ILE A 122 -5.04 -26.71 -3.43
CA ILE A 122 -4.62 -27.93 -2.73
C ILE A 122 -5.26 -29.11 -3.47
N GLU A 123 -4.48 -29.80 -4.29
CA GLU A 123 -4.89 -31.09 -4.89
C GLU A 123 -5.31 -32.08 -3.79
N PRO A 124 -6.38 -32.87 -4.01
CA PRO A 124 -6.75 -33.90 -3.05
C PRO A 124 -5.61 -34.92 -2.96
N LEU A 125 -5.13 -35.16 -1.73
CA LEU A 125 -4.17 -36.21 -1.40
C LEU A 125 -4.60 -37.53 -2.05
N GLN A 126 -3.76 -38.07 -2.95
CA GLN A 126 -3.83 -39.45 -3.42
C GLN A 126 -3.26 -40.40 -2.37
#